data_AF-A0A6I8U4K8-F1
#
_entry.id   AF-A0A6I8U4K8-F1
#
_cell.length_a   1.000
_cell.length_b   1.000
_cell.length_c   1.000
_cell.angle_alpha   90.00
_cell.angle_beta   90.00
_cell.angle_gamma   90.00
#
_symmetry.space_group_name_H-M   'P 1'
#
loop_
_entity.id
_entity.type
_entity.pdbx_description
1 polymer ?
#
loop_
_entity_poly.entity_id
_entity_poly.type
_entity_poly.pdbx_seq_one_letter_code
_entity_poly.pdbx_strand_id
1 'polypeptide(L)'
;MVQTETFRLLGYFFATIKIVLSTLEAIKCTVDIGGIHDFMELIKLILSFVFTVFSLLLILGIRLLQEKLILINRLFSIVVNALMIVYTTGKYLTMMIVRRQTEKGLIALIIIVVILIVILIFEVWLINGVLRYVRKKRSPQIKNKLNRRNTGRSDESDT
;
A
#
# COMPACT_ATOMS: atom_id res chain seq x y z
N MET A 1 -12.08 -14.59 14.88
CA MET A 1 -10.80 -14.97 14.24
C MET A 1 -11.01 -14.95 12.73
N VAL A 2 -10.54 -13.93 12.01
CA VAL A 2 -10.75 -13.84 10.55
C VAL A 2 -9.90 -14.92 9.87
N GLN A 3 -10.51 -15.71 8.98
CA GLN A 3 -9.83 -16.79 8.26
C GLN A 3 -8.64 -16.21 7.48
N THR A 4 -7.48 -16.89 7.54
CA THR A 4 -6.26 -16.42 6.88
C THR A 4 -6.41 -16.29 5.36
N GLU A 5 -7.34 -17.02 4.74
CA GLU A 5 -7.64 -16.87 3.31
C GLU A 5 -8.39 -15.58 2.97
N THR A 6 -9.21 -15.07 3.89
CA THR A 6 -9.94 -13.80 3.71
C THR A 6 -8.97 -12.63 3.55
N PHE A 7 -7.84 -12.65 4.25
CA PHE A 7 -6.79 -11.64 4.09
C PHE A 7 -6.12 -11.66 2.71
N ARG A 8 -6.05 -12.82 2.04
CA ARG A 8 -5.57 -12.89 0.66
C ARG A 8 -6.49 -12.12 -0.27
N LEU A 9 -7.80 -12.37 -0.15
CA LEU A 9 -8.80 -11.74 -1.00
C LEU A 9 -8.90 -10.24 -0.71
N LEU A 10 -8.88 -9.84 0.56
CA LEU A 10 -8.80 -8.43 0.99
C LEU A 10 -7.54 -7.75 0.47
N GLY A 11 -6.38 -8.43 0.50
CA GLY A 11 -5.13 -7.93 -0.06
C GLY A 11 -5.21 -7.63 -1.54
N TYR A 12 -5.77 -8.56 -2.33
CA TYR A 12 -5.99 -8.34 -3.76
C TYR A 12 -7.00 -7.23 -4.02
N PHE A 13 -8.14 -7.24 -3.33
CA PHE A 13 -9.17 -6.23 -3.48
C PHE A 13 -8.65 -4.82 -3.17
N PHE A 14 -7.88 -4.69 -2.08
CA PHE A 14 -7.23 -3.43 -1.71
C PHE A 14 -6.22 -2.96 -2.76
N ALA A 15 -5.39 -3.85 -3.29
CA ALA A 15 -4.46 -3.52 -4.36
C ALA A 15 -5.19 -3.08 -5.64
N THR A 16 -6.29 -3.75 -6.00
CA THR A 16 -7.10 -3.39 -7.16
C THR A 16 -7.73 -2.01 -7.00
N ILE A 17 -8.30 -1.70 -5.83
CA ILE A 17 -8.85 -0.35 -5.55
C ILE A 17 -7.76 0.70 -5.71
N LYS A 18 -6.57 0.47 -5.15
CA LYS A 18 -5.45 1.41 -5.28
C LYS A 18 -5.05 1.64 -6.73
N ILE A 19 -4.98 0.60 -7.54
CA ILE A 19 -4.67 0.72 -8.97
C ILE A 19 -5.75 1.56 -9.66
N VAL A 20 -7.03 1.27 -9.45
CA VAL A 20 -8.14 2.01 -10.07
C VAL A 20 -8.08 3.50 -9.69
N LEU A 21 -7.96 3.81 -8.39
CA LEU A 21 -7.85 5.19 -7.91
C LEU A 21 -6.64 5.91 -8.53
N SER A 22 -5.50 5.22 -8.60
CA SER A 22 -4.30 5.76 -9.22
C SER A 22 -4.52 6.05 -10.70
N THR A 23 -5.08 5.11 -11.46
CA THR A 23 -5.36 5.30 -12.89
C THR A 23 -6.33 6.45 -13.12
N LEU A 24 -7.37 6.60 -12.30
CA LEU A 24 -8.27 7.74 -12.37
C LEU A 24 -7.55 9.07 -12.12
N GLU A 25 -6.65 9.13 -11.15
CA GLU A 25 -5.83 10.33 -10.88
C GLU A 25 -4.90 10.64 -12.06
N ALA A 26 -4.27 9.62 -12.65
CA ALA A 26 -3.41 9.79 -13.82
C ALA A 26 -4.19 10.33 -15.03
N ILE A 27 -5.41 9.83 -15.26
CA ILE A 27 -6.27 10.31 -16.34
C ILE A 27 -6.62 11.79 -16.13
N LYS A 28 -7.01 12.18 -14.90
CA LYS A 28 -7.30 13.59 -14.58
C LYS A 28 -6.11 14.49 -14.85
N CYS A 29 -4.93 14.12 -14.35
CA CYS A 29 -3.70 14.87 -14.60
C CYS A 29 -3.37 14.95 -16.09
N THR A 30 -3.65 13.91 -16.88
CA THR A 30 -3.37 13.92 -18.33
C THR A 30 -4.29 14.87 -19.09
N VAL A 31 -5.56 15.01 -18.66
CA VAL A 31 -6.54 15.90 -19.29
C VAL A 31 -6.27 17.38 -18.97
N ASP A 32 -5.66 17.66 -17.81
CA ASP A 32 -5.42 19.03 -17.33
C ASP A 32 -4.03 19.61 -17.71
N ILE A 33 -3.19 18.88 -18.46
CA ILE A 33 -1.86 19.36 -18.92
C ILE A 33 -2.03 20.38 -20.05
N GLY A 34 -1.55 21.62 -19.84
CA GLY A 34 -1.68 22.73 -20.78
C GLY A 34 -1.50 24.14 -20.19
N GLY A 35 -1.00 24.29 -18.96
CA GLY A 35 -0.88 25.60 -18.30
C GLY A 35 0.17 25.66 -17.19
N ILE A 36 0.33 26.82 -16.52
CA ILE A 36 1.36 27.07 -15.46
C ILE A 36 1.28 26.08 -14.26
N HIS A 37 0.22 25.28 -14.16
CA HIS A 37 0.07 24.15 -13.22
C HIS A 37 0.78 22.85 -13.65
N ASP A 38 1.43 22.82 -14.81
CA ASP A 38 2.06 21.63 -15.40
C ASP A 38 3.03 20.92 -14.44
N PHE A 39 3.76 21.64 -13.59
CA PHE A 39 4.69 20.99 -12.66
C PHE A 39 4.00 20.21 -11.53
N MET A 40 2.91 20.73 -10.97
CA MET A 40 2.17 20.03 -9.92
C MET A 40 1.36 18.86 -10.48
N GLU A 41 0.78 19.01 -11.67
CA GLU A 41 0.09 17.92 -12.36
C GLU A 41 1.08 16.82 -12.81
N LEU A 42 2.29 17.19 -13.25
CA LEU A 42 3.36 16.23 -13.53
C LEU A 42 3.78 15.45 -12.28
N ILE A 43 3.91 16.10 -11.11
CA ILE A 43 4.22 15.41 -9.85
C ILE A 43 3.11 14.43 -9.48
N LYS A 44 1.83 14.81 -9.60
CA LYS A 44 0.70 13.92 -9.33
C LYS A 44 0.67 12.73 -10.29
N LEU A 45 0.96 12.96 -11.57
CA LEU A 45 1.05 11.90 -12.57
C LEU A 45 2.16 10.88 -12.22
N ILE A 46 3.35 11.36 -11.86
CA ILE A 46 4.47 10.52 -11.42
C ILE A 46 4.09 9.74 -10.15
N LEU A 47 3.51 10.42 -9.16
CA LEU A 47 3.05 9.78 -7.92
C LEU A 47 2.06 8.67 -8.23
N SER A 48 1.09 8.90 -9.11
CA SER A 48 0.13 7.88 -9.53
C SER A 48 0.81 6.67 -10.18
N PHE A 49 1.80 6.87 -11.04
CA PHE A 49 2.56 5.75 -11.59
C PHE A 49 3.26 4.95 -10.47
N VAL A 50 3.90 5.65 -9.52
CA VAL A 50 4.55 5.02 -8.36
C VAL A 50 3.54 4.22 -7.52
N PHE A 51 2.37 4.77 -7.19
CA PHE A 51 1.31 4.06 -6.48
C PHE A 51 0.85 2.78 -7.19
N THR A 52 0.75 2.84 -8.51
CA THR A 52 0.40 1.68 -9.34
C THR A 52 1.46 0.58 -9.23
N VAL A 53 2.75 0.95 -9.34
CA VAL A 53 3.88 0.00 -9.21
C VAL A 53 3.88 -0.67 -7.83
N PHE A 54 3.75 0.10 -6.75
CA PHE A 54 3.72 -0.47 -5.39
C PHE A 54 2.49 -1.37 -5.15
N SER A 55 1.35 -1.04 -5.73
CA SER A 55 0.15 -1.89 -5.69
C SER A 55 0.35 -3.21 -6.44
N LEU A 56 1.05 -3.18 -7.58
CA LEU A 56 1.46 -4.40 -8.30
C LEU A 56 2.46 -5.23 -7.48
N LEU A 57 3.40 -4.59 -6.77
CA LEU A 57 4.32 -5.29 -5.86
C LEU A 57 3.57 -6.00 -4.73
N LEU A 58 2.46 -5.43 -4.22
CA LEU A 58 1.61 -6.10 -3.25
C LEU A 58 0.96 -7.36 -3.85
N ILE A 59 0.40 -7.28 -5.06
CA ILE A 59 -0.20 -8.42 -5.79
C ILE A 59 0.84 -9.52 -6.01
N LEU A 60 2.03 -9.14 -6.51
CA LEU A 60 3.15 -10.06 -6.74
C LEU A 60 3.66 -10.67 -5.43
N GLY A 61 3.74 -9.89 -4.35
CA GLY A 61 4.13 -10.35 -3.02
C GLY A 61 3.18 -11.41 -2.47
N ILE A 62 1.87 -11.23 -2.66
CA ILE A 62 0.85 -12.22 -2.29
C ILE A 62 0.98 -13.48 -3.17
N ARG A 63 1.09 -13.30 -4.49
CA ARG A 63 1.14 -14.42 -5.46
C ARG A 63 2.38 -15.28 -5.32
N LEU A 64 3.55 -14.66 -5.16
CA LEU A 64 4.86 -15.32 -5.04
C LEU A 64 5.18 -15.73 -3.60
N LEU A 65 4.28 -15.46 -2.65
CA LEU A 65 4.49 -15.71 -1.22
C LEU A 65 5.80 -15.06 -0.70
N GLN A 66 6.13 -13.87 -1.21
CA GLN A 66 7.34 -13.13 -0.86
C GLN A 66 7.04 -12.03 0.17
N GLU A 67 7.42 -12.30 1.41
CA GLU A 67 7.26 -11.35 2.52
C GLU A 67 7.99 -10.02 2.28
N LYS A 68 9.16 -10.05 1.61
CA LYS A 68 9.95 -8.85 1.34
C LYS A 68 9.17 -7.83 0.50
N LEU A 69 8.47 -8.27 -0.54
CA LEU A 69 7.67 -7.40 -1.40
C LEU A 69 6.50 -6.76 -0.65
N ILE A 70 5.85 -7.53 0.23
CA ILE A 70 4.75 -7.05 1.08
C ILE A 70 5.25 -6.03 2.11
N LEU A 71 6.43 -6.26 2.70
CA LEU A 71 7.06 -5.33 3.63
C LEU A 71 7.48 -4.02 2.96
N ILE A 72 8.00 -4.07 1.74
CA ILE A 72 8.32 -2.87 0.94
C ILE A 72 7.06 -2.05 0.70
N ASN A 73 5.96 -2.68 0.27
CA ASN A 73 4.68 -1.99 0.10
C ASN A 73 4.13 -1.41 1.42
N ARG A 74 4.34 -2.11 2.55
CA ARG A 74 3.97 -1.61 3.88
C ARG A 74 4.73 -0.33 4.22
N LEU A 75 6.05 -0.33 4.05
CA LEU A 75 6.90 0.81 4.36
C LEU A 75 6.51 2.02 3.49
N PHE A 76 6.35 1.79 2.19
CA PHE A 76 5.89 2.81 1.26
C PHE A 76 4.56 3.42 1.69
N SER A 77 3.57 2.59 2.04
CA SER A 77 2.24 3.07 2.44
C SER A 77 2.29 3.89 3.74
N ILE A 78 3.14 3.53 4.70
CA ILE A 78 3.34 4.32 5.92
C ILE A 78 3.95 5.69 5.59
N VAL A 79 5.01 5.71 4.78
CA VAL A 79 5.70 6.96 4.40
C VAL A 79 4.75 7.89 3.65
N VAL A 80 4.02 7.36 2.67
CA VAL A 80 3.02 8.11 1.91
C VAL A 80 1.93 8.69 2.80
N ASN A 81 1.36 7.89 3.71
CA ASN A 81 0.31 8.37 4.61
C ASN A 81 0.86 9.45 5.57
N ALA A 82 2.10 9.31 6.05
CA ALA A 82 2.74 10.35 6.85
C ALA A 82 2.90 11.67 6.07
N LEU A 83 3.39 11.60 4.83
CA LEU A 83 3.49 12.76 3.94
C LEU A 83 2.11 13.38 3.65
N MET A 84 1.09 12.56 3.43
CA MET A 84 -0.28 13.02 3.18
C MET A 84 -0.87 13.73 4.40
N ILE A 85 -0.62 13.23 5.62
CA ILE A 85 -1.02 13.89 6.86
C ILE A 85 -0.33 15.24 7.00
N VAL A 86 0.99 15.32 6.79
CA VAL A 86 1.75 16.58 6.87
C VAL A 86 1.25 17.59 5.83
N TYR A 87 1.09 17.16 4.58
CA TYR A 87 0.62 18.00 3.49
C TYR A 87 -0.80 18.53 3.75
N THR A 88 -1.72 17.65 4.16
CA THR A 88 -3.11 18.03 4.43
C THR A 88 -3.20 18.98 5.61
N THR A 89 -2.45 18.69 6.68
CA THR A 89 -2.39 19.53 7.88
C THR A 89 -1.86 20.92 7.52
N GLY A 90 -0.73 21.00 6.81
CA GLY A 90 -0.15 22.27 6.36
C GLY A 90 -1.10 23.06 5.45
N LYS A 91 -1.74 22.41 4.48
CA LYS A 91 -2.70 23.05 3.57
C LYS A 91 -3.90 23.65 4.30
N TYR A 92 -4.48 22.91 5.24
CA TYR A 92 -5.62 23.39 6.02
C TYR A 92 -5.22 24.48 7.02
N LEU A 93 -4.06 24.38 7.67
CA LEU A 93 -3.50 25.44 8.52
C LEU A 93 -3.34 26.75 7.73
N THR A 94 -2.74 26.71 6.55
CA THR A 94 -2.59 27.89 5.69
C THR A 94 -3.95 28.46 5.29
N MET A 95 -4.91 27.61 4.92
CA MET A 95 -6.26 28.04 4.56
C MET A 95 -7.00 28.72 5.73
N MET A 96 -6.80 28.22 6.95
CA MET A 96 -7.36 28.81 8.17
C MET A 96 -6.77 30.18 8.48
N ILE A 97 -5.45 30.34 8.34
CA ILE A 97 -4.76 31.62 8.55
C ILE A 97 -5.25 32.66 7.55
N VAL A 98 -5.36 32.28 6.27
CA VAL A 98 -5.78 33.19 5.19
C VAL A 98 -7.25 33.59 5.33
N ARG A 99 -8.14 32.65 5.69
CA ARG A 99 -9.59 32.91 5.76
C ARG A 99 -10.09 33.42 7.12
N ARG A 100 -9.22 33.50 8.14
CA ARG A 100 -9.57 33.87 9.54
C ARG A 100 -10.75 33.07 10.13
N GLN A 101 -11.03 31.86 9.63
CA GLN A 101 -12.08 30.97 10.12
C GLN A 101 -11.47 29.82 10.93
N THR A 102 -10.89 30.16 12.08
CA THR A 102 -10.11 29.24 12.91
C THR A 102 -10.96 28.13 13.53
N GLU A 103 -12.14 28.42 14.06
CA GLU A 103 -12.94 27.40 14.79
C GLU A 103 -13.46 26.28 13.88
N LYS A 104 -14.13 26.61 12.77
CA LYS A 104 -14.65 25.63 11.81
C LYS A 104 -13.54 24.88 11.09
N GLY A 105 -12.43 25.57 10.78
CA GLY A 105 -11.26 24.97 10.14
C GLY A 105 -10.54 23.97 11.05
N LEU A 106 -10.46 24.24 12.36
CA LEU A 106 -9.79 23.36 13.32
C LEU A 106 -10.57 22.06 13.52
N ILE A 107 -11.90 22.15 13.62
CA ILE A 107 -12.77 20.97 13.69
C ILE A 107 -12.65 20.13 12.42
N ALA A 108 -12.71 20.76 11.23
CA ALA A 108 -12.55 20.06 9.96
C ALA A 108 -11.18 19.39 9.84
N LEU A 109 -10.10 20.06 10.28
CA LEU A 109 -8.76 19.51 10.30
C LEU A 109 -8.66 18.27 11.19
N ILE A 110 -9.20 18.33 12.42
CA ILE A 110 -9.20 17.18 13.35
C ILE A 110 -9.91 15.99 12.72
N ILE A 111 -11.11 16.20 12.15
CA ILE A 111 -11.89 15.14 11.51
C ILE A 111 -11.08 14.50 10.38
N ILE A 112 -10.46 15.29 9.51
CA ILE A 112 -9.67 14.79 8.39
C ILE A 112 -8.45 14.01 8.88
N VAL A 113 -7.73 14.52 9.88
CA VAL A 113 -6.57 13.82 10.46
C VAL A 113 -6.98 12.49 11.09
N VAL A 114 -8.10 12.46 11.82
CA VAL A 114 -8.64 11.21 12.38
C VAL A 114 -8.97 10.20 11.29
N ILE A 115 -9.63 10.63 10.21
CA ILE A 115 -9.93 9.76 9.06
C ILE A 115 -8.64 9.19 8.46
N LEU A 116 -7.62 10.02 8.25
CA LEU A 116 -6.32 9.58 7.72
C LEU A 116 -5.63 8.56 8.64
N ILE A 117 -5.70 8.76 9.97
CA ILE A 117 -5.15 7.82 10.95
C ILE A 117 -5.91 6.49 10.91
N VAL A 118 -7.25 6.51 10.83
CA VAL A 118 -8.06 5.29 10.74
C VAL A 118 -7.71 4.51 9.46
N ILE A 119 -7.55 5.20 8.33
CA ILE A 119 -7.11 4.59 7.07
C ILE A 119 -5.74 3.93 7.23
N LEU A 120 -4.78 4.61 7.87
CA LEU A 120 -3.44 4.06 8.12
C LEU A 120 -3.51 2.81 9.01
N ILE A 121 -4.28 2.83 10.09
CA ILE A 121 -4.44 1.68 11.00
C ILE A 121 -5.06 0.50 10.24
N PHE A 122 -6.11 0.76 9.45
CA PHE A 122 -6.77 -0.26 8.64
C PHE A 122 -5.81 -0.88 7.62
N GLU A 123 -5.02 -0.05 6.94
CA GLU A 123 -4.04 -0.49 5.96
C GLU A 123 -2.93 -1.35 6.59
N VAL A 124 -2.37 -0.91 7.73
CA VAL A 124 -1.37 -1.68 8.47
C VAL A 124 -1.95 -3.01 8.97
N TRP A 125 -3.19 -3.00 9.46
CA TRP A 125 -3.89 -4.22 9.88
C TRP A 125 -4.06 -5.21 8.72
N LEU A 126 -4.51 -4.72 7.55
CA LEU A 126 -4.70 -5.52 6.36
C LEU A 126 -3.37 -6.12 5.87
N ILE A 127 -2.32 -5.31 5.75
CA ILE A 127 -1.01 -5.78 5.29
C ILE A 127 -0.40 -6.78 6.28
N ASN A 128 -0.56 -6.59 7.59
CA ASN A 128 -0.13 -7.56 8.59
C ASN A 128 -0.91 -8.88 8.49
N GLY A 129 -2.21 -8.82 8.20
CA GLY A 129 -3.02 -10.00 7.91
C GLY A 129 -2.52 -10.78 6.68
N VAL A 130 -2.19 -10.06 5.60
CA VAL A 130 -1.59 -10.64 4.39
C VAL A 130 -0.23 -11.27 4.69
N LEU A 131 0.61 -10.63 5.50
CA LEU A 131 1.91 -11.15 5.91
C LEU A 131 1.77 -12.48 6.67
N ARG A 132 0.79 -12.56 7.59
CA ARG A 132 0.48 -13.80 8.32
C ARG A 132 0.02 -14.92 7.39
N TYR A 133 -0.80 -14.60 6.39
CA TYR A 133 -1.21 -15.57 5.36
C TYR A 133 0.01 -16.11 4.60
N VAL A 134 0.88 -15.23 4.12
CA VAL A 134 2.07 -15.62 3.36
C VAL A 134 3.02 -16.49 4.18
N ARG A 135 3.30 -16.11 5.44
CA ARG A 135 4.13 -16.91 6.36
C ARG A 135 3.59 -18.31 6.56
N LYS A 136 2.28 -18.43 6.80
CA LYS A 136 1.60 -19.72 7.02
C LYS A 136 1.69 -20.63 5.78
N LYS A 137 1.55 -20.08 4.57
CA LYS A 137 1.66 -20.83 3.29
C LYS A 137 3.10 -21.18 2.91
N ARG A 138 4.08 -20.34 3.26
CA ARG A 138 5.50 -20.54 2.88
C ARG A 138 6.18 -21.65 3.70
N SER A 139 5.84 -21.77 4.98
CA SER A 139 6.42 -22.75 5.91
C SER A 139 6.34 -24.23 5.41
N PRO A 140 5.18 -24.74 4.94
CA PRO A 140 5.10 -26.10 4.39
C PRO A 140 5.83 -26.28 3.04
N GLN A 141 5.93 -25.24 2.22
CA GLN A 141 6.65 -25.33 0.93
C GLN A 141 8.17 -25.46 1.13
N ILE A 142 8.74 -24.77 2.12
CA ILE A 142 10.15 -24.90 2.48
C ILE A 142 10.43 -26.31 3.01
N LYS A 143 9.55 -26.84 3.87
CA LYS A 143 9.67 -28.21 4.42
C LYS A 143 9.65 -29.28 3.30
N ASN A 144 8.75 -29.15 2.33
CA ASN A 144 8.68 -30.07 1.19
C ASN A 144 9.90 -29.95 0.25
N LYS A 145 10.43 -28.74 0.02
CA LYS A 145 11.67 -28.57 -0.76
C LYS A 145 12.90 -29.13 -0.05
N LEU A 146 13.00 -28.99 1.27
CA LEU A 146 14.09 -29.60 2.05
C LEU A 146 14.00 -31.13 2.02
N ASN A 147 12.81 -31.70 2.23
CA ASN A 147 12.62 -33.16 2.17
C ASN A 147 13.04 -33.73 0.81
N ARG A 148 12.66 -33.08 -0.31
CA ARG A 148 13.06 -33.53 -1.66
C ARG A 148 14.57 -33.50 -1.90
N ARG A 149 15.30 -32.52 -1.33
CA ARG A 149 16.77 -32.49 -1.42
C ARG A 149 17.43 -33.59 -0.59
N ASN A 150 16.82 -33.99 0.52
CA ASN A 150 17.38 -35.04 1.37
C ASN A 150 17.09 -36.44 0.80
N THR A 151 15.90 -36.69 0.26
CA THR A 151 15.61 -37.97 -0.44
C THR A 151 16.40 -38.12 -1.74
N GLY A 152 16.58 -37.05 -2.52
CA GLY A 152 17.37 -37.11 -3.75
C GLY A 152 18.89 -37.28 -3.55
N ARG A 153 19.38 -37.22 -2.30
CA ARG A 153 20.79 -37.47 -1.95
C ARG A 153 21.00 -38.86 -1.32
N SER A 154 19.91 -39.58 -1.06
CA SER A 154 19.95 -40.91 -0.45
C SER A 154 20.04 -42.04 -1.49
N ASP A 155 19.72 -41.73 -2.77
CA ASP A 155 19.70 -42.71 -3.87
C ASP A 155 21.02 -42.74 -4.68
N GLU A 156 22.04 -42.00 -4.26
CA GLU A 156 23.32 -41.84 -5.00
C GLU A 156 24.55 -42.37 -4.22
N SER A 157 24.34 -43.13 -3.13
CA SER A 157 25.42 -43.66 -2.27
C SER A 157 25.68 -45.16 -2.38
N ASP A 158 25.02 -45.88 -3.30
CA ASP A 158 25.22 -47.32 -3.51
C ASP A 158 25.50 -47.65 -5.00
N THR A 159 26.60 -47.14 -5.55
CA THR A 159 27.32 -47.73 -6.70
C THR A 159 28.80 -47.40 -6.63
#